data_AF-A0AAW5KK74-F1
#
_entry.id   AF-A0AAW5KK74-F1
#
_cell.length_a   1.000
_cell.length_b   1.000
_cell.length_c   1.000
_cell.angle_alpha   90.00
_cell.angle_beta   90.00
_cell.angle_gamma   90.00
#
_symmetry.space_group_name_H-M   'P 1'
#
loop_
_entity.id
_entity.type
_entity.pdbx_description
1 polymer ?
#
loop_
_entity_poly.entity_id
_entity_poly.type
_entity_poly.pdbx_seq_one_letter_code
_entity_poly.pdbx_strand_id
1 'polypeptide(L)'
;PLYGKLAAPAFSVNEGYVFHGWKLPDNSAYDPSVRITSDLELTADITHLSYPVTFLPGEHGALEGALDQQVYHGEAAVAPTPVPNEGWSFAGWDTDFSK
;
A
#
# COMPACT_ATOMS: atom_id res chain seq x y z
N PRO A 1 31.80 -6.04 -29.29
CA PRO A 1 30.83 -5.90 -28.19
C PRO A 1 29.72 -4.89 -28.60
N LEU A 2 28.48 -5.36 -28.71
CA LEU A 2 27.31 -4.53 -29.02
C LEU A 2 26.97 -3.69 -27.78
N TYR A 3 27.46 -2.46 -27.73
CA TYR A 3 27.11 -1.48 -26.69
C TYR A 3 25.75 -0.87 -27.03
N GLY A 4 24.69 -1.64 -26.86
CA GLY A 4 23.30 -1.20 -27.03
C GLY A 4 22.78 -0.55 -25.75
N LYS A 5 21.99 0.52 -25.90
CA LYS A 5 21.14 1.08 -24.85
C LYS A 5 20.33 -0.07 -24.24
N LEU A 6 20.65 -0.47 -23.01
CA LEU A 6 19.92 -1.54 -22.33
C LEU A 6 18.55 -0.96 -21.95
N ALA A 7 17.48 -1.49 -22.53
CA ALA A 7 16.16 -1.26 -21.97
C ALA A 7 16.06 -2.09 -20.69
N ALA A 8 15.69 -1.46 -19.57
CA ALA A 8 15.48 -2.19 -18.34
C ALA A 8 14.39 -3.26 -18.52
N PRO A 9 14.43 -4.38 -17.77
CA PRO A 9 13.44 -5.46 -17.93
C PRO A 9 12.02 -4.91 -17.82
N ALA A 10 11.11 -5.42 -18.66
CA ALA A 10 9.69 -5.14 -18.50
C ALA A 10 9.24 -5.71 -17.15
N PHE A 11 8.67 -4.86 -16.30
CA PHE A 11 8.16 -5.25 -14.99
C PHE A 11 6.62 -5.18 -15.02
N SER A 12 5.96 -6.28 -14.65
CA SER A 12 4.52 -6.31 -14.46
C SER A 12 4.23 -6.20 -12.97
N VAL A 13 3.51 -5.16 -12.58
CA VAL A 13 3.02 -5.00 -11.21
C VAL A 13 1.72 -5.77 -11.03
N ASN A 14 1.61 -6.48 -9.91
CA ASN A 14 0.34 -7.02 -9.47
C ASN A 14 -0.59 -5.87 -9.05
N GLU A 15 -1.89 -6.11 -9.08
CA GLU A 15 -2.88 -5.17 -8.55
C GLU A 15 -2.54 -4.80 -7.10
N GLY A 16 -2.71 -3.53 -6.75
CA GLY A 16 -2.33 -3.00 -5.44
C GLY A 16 -0.84 -2.64 -5.29
N TYR A 17 0.00 -2.83 -6.30
CA TYR A 17 1.40 -2.44 -6.28
C TYR A 17 1.73 -1.37 -7.31
N VAL A 18 2.68 -0.49 -6.97
CA VAL A 18 3.21 0.54 -7.87
C VAL A 18 4.70 0.32 -8.08
N PHE A 19 5.13 0.33 -9.34
CA PHE A 19 6.53 0.27 -9.73
C PHE A 19 7.07 1.68 -9.95
N HIS A 20 8.12 2.02 -9.21
CA HIS A 20 8.73 3.35 -9.24
C HIS A 20 9.98 3.41 -10.13
N GLY A 21 10.55 2.26 -10.49
CA GLY A 21 11.75 2.18 -11.29
C GLY A 21 12.71 1.12 -10.77
N TRP A 22 13.92 1.11 -11.33
CA TRP A 22 14.99 0.22 -10.89
C TRP A 22 15.96 0.96 -9.97
N LYS A 23 16.52 0.24 -9.00
CA LYS A 23 17.54 0.73 -8.08
C LYS A 23 18.84 -0.05 -8.23
N LEU A 24 19.95 0.64 -8.02
CA LEU A 24 21.29 0.07 -7.91
C LEU A 24 21.48 -0.63 -6.55
N PRO A 25 22.53 -1.45 -6.37
CA PRO A 25 22.79 -2.14 -5.10
C PRO A 25 23.00 -1.20 -3.90
N ASP A 26 23.41 0.05 -4.17
CA ASP A 26 23.53 1.12 -3.16
C ASP A 26 22.21 1.87 -2.87
N ASN A 27 21.09 1.36 -3.40
CA ASN A 27 19.73 1.89 -3.27
C ASN A 27 19.46 3.22 -4.02
N SER A 28 20.42 3.70 -4.82
CA SER A 28 20.20 4.86 -5.69
C SER A 28 19.36 4.49 -6.92
N ALA A 29 18.65 5.46 -7.49
CA ALA A 29 17.82 5.24 -8.67
C ALA A 29 18.69 4.98 -9.90
N TYR A 30 18.32 3.97 -10.70
CA TYR A 30 18.98 3.68 -11.96
C TYR A 30 18.64 4.71 -13.03
N ASP A 31 19.67 5.30 -13.64
CA ASP A 31 19.54 6.17 -14.81
C ASP A 31 19.89 5.39 -16.10
N PRO A 32 18.90 5.12 -16.99
CA PRO A 32 19.13 4.41 -18.25
C PRO A 32 19.92 5.22 -19.29
N SER A 33 20.28 6.47 -19.00
CA SER A 33 21.14 7.29 -19.87
C SER A 33 22.63 6.97 -19.71
N VAL A 34 23.01 6.36 -18.59
CA VAL A 34 24.40 6.03 -18.27
C VAL A 34 24.85 4.81 -19.05
N ARG A 35 26.06 4.88 -19.63
CA ARG A 35 26.67 3.73 -20.32
C ARG A 35 27.11 2.67 -19.30
N ILE A 36 26.63 1.46 -19.50
CA ILE A 36 27.01 0.28 -18.72
C ILE A 36 28.29 -0.30 -19.32
N THR A 37 29.35 -0.42 -18.52
CA THR A 37 30.67 -0.93 -18.95
C THR A 37 31.08 -2.24 -18.28
N SER A 38 30.30 -2.72 -17.32
CA SER A 38 30.47 -3.98 -16.58
C SER A 38 29.11 -4.57 -16.23
N ASP A 39 29.09 -5.76 -15.65
CA ASP A 39 27.86 -6.36 -15.14
C ASP A 39 27.16 -5.42 -14.13
N LEU A 40 25.82 -5.43 -14.18
CA LEU A 40 24.97 -4.53 -13.42
C LEU A 40 23.82 -5.32 -12.80
N GLU A 41 23.68 -5.22 -11.48
CA GLU A 41 22.53 -5.75 -10.75
C GLU A 41 21.54 -4.61 -10.48
N LEU A 42 20.25 -4.88 -10.73
CA LEU A 42 19.17 -3.93 -10.51
C LEU A 42 18.06 -4.59 -9.68
N THR A 43 17.52 -3.85 -8.74
CA THR A 43 16.36 -4.26 -7.92
C THR A 43 15.15 -3.40 -8.28
N ALA A 44 13.98 -4.01 -8.44
CA ALA A 44 12.74 -3.26 -8.69
C ALA A 44 12.32 -2.51 -7.42
N ASP A 45 12.04 -1.21 -7.55
CA ASP A 45 11.48 -0.39 -6.50
C ASP A 45 9.96 -0.43 -6.59
N ILE A 46 9.32 -1.05 -5.58
CA ILE A 46 7.89 -1.35 -5.60
C ILE A 46 7.29 -0.97 -4.25
N THR A 47 6.13 -0.33 -4.29
CA THR A 47 5.33 -0.02 -3.08
C THR A 47 4.01 -0.77 -3.13
N HIS A 48 3.62 -1.41 -2.02
CA HIS A 48 2.26 -1.91 -1.80
C HIS A 48 1.39 -0.72 -1.39
N LEU A 49 0.35 -0.42 -2.18
CA LEU A 49 -0.59 0.65 -1.88
C LEU A 49 -1.29 0.38 -0.54
N SER A 50 -1.45 1.43 0.27
CA SER A 50 -2.28 1.42 1.46
C SER A 50 -3.18 2.65 1.49
N TYR A 51 -4.31 2.53 2.18
CA TYR A 51 -5.31 3.57 2.30
C TYR A 51 -5.66 3.83 3.77
N PRO A 52 -5.87 5.10 4.16
CA PRO A 52 -6.40 5.41 5.47
C PRO A 52 -7.86 4.96 5.58
N VAL A 53 -8.18 4.29 6.68
CA VAL A 53 -9.54 3.99 7.12
C VAL A 53 -9.73 4.58 8.51
N THR A 54 -10.79 5.37 8.69
CA THR A 54 -11.14 5.99 9.98
C THR A 54 -12.55 5.56 10.38
N PHE A 55 -12.68 4.99 11.57
CA PHE A 55 -13.96 4.65 12.18
C PHE A 55 -14.45 5.78 13.07
N LEU A 56 -15.69 6.22 12.86
CA LEU A 56 -16.31 7.29 13.62
C LEU A 56 -17.45 6.73 14.49
N PRO A 57 -17.56 7.14 15.77
CA PRO A 57 -18.70 6.78 16.60
C PRO A 57 -19.97 7.48 16.11
N GLY A 58 -21.12 6.81 16.22
CA GLY A 58 -22.44 7.45 16.09
C GLY A 58 -22.83 8.25 17.33
N GLU A 59 -23.94 8.98 17.26
CA GLU A 59 -24.38 9.92 18.33
C GLU A 59 -24.61 9.29 19.71
N HIS A 60 -24.96 8.00 19.76
CA HIS A 60 -25.36 7.30 21.00
C HIS A 60 -24.45 6.13 21.36
N GLY A 61 -23.15 6.28 21.11
CA GLY A 61 -22.15 5.34 21.58
C GLY A 61 -20.73 5.87 21.47
N ALA A 62 -19.79 5.06 21.90
CA ALA A 62 -18.37 5.25 21.71
C ALA A 62 -17.77 4.05 20.94
N LEU A 63 -16.52 4.19 20.53
CA LEU A 63 -15.73 3.10 19.95
C LEU A 63 -14.50 2.86 20.82
N GLU A 64 -14.18 1.60 21.05
CA GLU A 64 -12.94 1.16 21.71
C GLU A 64 -12.04 0.42 20.71
N GLY A 65 -10.75 0.76 20.71
CA GLY A 65 -9.75 0.14 19.83
C GLY A 65 -9.15 1.12 18.82
N ALA A 66 -8.60 0.57 17.73
CA ALA A 66 -7.94 1.35 16.69
C ALA A 66 -8.95 1.97 15.73
N LEU A 67 -9.14 3.28 15.82
CA LEU A 67 -10.07 4.02 14.98
C LEU A 67 -9.46 4.41 13.64
N ASP A 68 -8.16 4.74 13.64
CA ASP A 68 -7.41 5.07 12.43
C ASP A 68 -6.51 3.90 12.04
N GLN A 69 -6.62 3.49 10.79
CA GLN A 69 -5.92 2.33 10.24
C GLN A 69 -5.31 2.67 8.88
N GLN A 70 -4.16 2.07 8.60
CA GLN A 70 -3.60 2.00 7.25
C GLN A 70 -3.82 0.59 6.74
N VAL A 71 -4.68 0.44 5.73
CA VAL A 71 -5.10 -0.85 5.20
C VAL A 71 -4.45 -1.03 3.83
N TYR A 72 -3.72 -2.11 3.64
CA TYR A 72 -3.14 -2.41 2.34
C TYR A 72 -4.22 -2.73 1.31
N HIS A 73 -3.94 -2.40 0.06
CA HIS A 73 -4.85 -2.67 -1.05
C HIS A 73 -5.23 -4.15 -1.10
N GLY A 74 -6.54 -4.43 -1.13
CA GLY A 74 -7.10 -5.77 -1.16
C GLY A 74 -7.26 -6.44 0.21
N GLU A 75 -6.89 -5.75 1.29
CA GLU A 75 -7.12 -6.22 2.66
C GLU A 75 -8.36 -5.56 3.29
N ALA A 76 -8.90 -6.21 4.32
CA ALA A 76 -10.02 -5.70 5.09
C ALA A 76 -9.51 -4.84 6.26
N ALA A 77 -10.27 -3.79 6.62
CA ALA A 77 -10.04 -3.10 7.87
C ALA A 77 -10.52 -3.96 9.06
N VAL A 78 -10.02 -3.68 10.26
CA VAL A 78 -10.46 -4.37 11.49
C VAL A 78 -11.41 -3.48 12.25
N ALA A 79 -12.69 -3.86 12.35
CA ALA A 79 -13.66 -3.06 13.08
C ALA A 79 -13.24 -2.88 14.57
N PRO A 80 -13.30 -1.66 15.12
CA PRO A 80 -13.20 -1.44 16.56
C PRO A 80 -14.46 -1.97 17.26
N THR A 81 -14.41 -2.05 18.59
CA THR A 81 -15.54 -2.51 19.41
C THR A 81 -16.53 -1.36 19.65
N PRO A 82 -17.79 -1.47 19.21
CA PRO A 82 -18.81 -0.48 19.56
C PRO A 82 -19.22 -0.59 21.03
N VAL A 83 -19.35 0.55 21.69
CA VAL A 83 -19.86 0.68 23.06
C VAL A 83 -21.11 1.55 23.05
N PRO A 84 -22.31 0.96 22.87
CA PRO A 84 -23.56 1.71 22.88
C PRO A 84 -23.88 2.28 24.27
N ASN A 85 -24.49 3.46 24.30
CA ASN A 85 -25.04 4.02 25.53
C ASN A 85 -26.25 3.20 26.02
N GLU A 86 -26.65 3.39 27.29
CA GLU A 86 -27.82 2.72 27.85
C GLU A 86 -29.09 2.99 27.02
N GLY A 87 -29.84 1.93 26.73
CA GLY A 87 -31.04 1.99 25.89
C GLY A 87 -30.76 1.94 24.37
N TRP A 88 -29.50 1.88 23.94
CA TRP A 88 -29.09 1.80 22.54
C TRP A 88 -28.39 0.48 22.22
N SER A 89 -28.35 0.15 20.93
CA SER A 89 -27.62 -1.02 20.42
C SER A 89 -26.86 -0.65 19.14
N PHE A 90 -25.80 -1.40 18.85
CA PHE A 90 -25.05 -1.22 17.61
C PHE A 90 -25.83 -1.80 16.44
N ALA A 91 -26.18 -0.95 15.46
CA ALA A 91 -26.95 -1.36 14.29
C ALA A 91 -26.09 -1.89 13.13
N GLY A 92 -24.81 -1.52 13.08
CA GLY A 92 -23.91 -1.85 11.98
C GLY A 92 -23.05 -0.65 11.56
N TRP A 93 -22.19 -0.91 10.58
CA TRP A 93 -21.38 0.10 9.90
C TRP A 93 -22.10 0.57 8.62
N ASP A 94 -21.89 1.81 8.23
CA ASP A 94 -22.54 2.44 7.07
C ASP A 94 -21.92 2.02 5.72
N THR A 95 -20.67 1.55 5.76
CA THR A 95 -19.88 1.17 4.60
C THR A 95 -19.24 -0.21 4.84
N ASP A 96 -19.21 -1.04 3.80
CA ASP A 96 -18.48 -2.31 3.84
C ASP A 96 -16.97 -2.07 3.82
N PHE A 97 -16.24 -2.84 4.63
CA PHE A 97 -14.79 -2.79 4.77
C PHE A 97 -14.16 -4.20 4.73
N SER A 98 -14.91 -5.20 4.27
CA SER A 98 -14.54 -6.62 4.35
C SER A 98 -13.69 -7.17 3.20
N LYS A 99 -13.27 -6.30 2.27
CA LYS A 99 -12.49 -6.51 1.02
C LYS A 99 -13.29 -6.84 -0.24
#